data_AF-A0A084W7S3-F1
#
_entry.id   AF-A0A084W7S3-F1
#
_cell.length_a   1.000
_cell.length_b   1.000
_cell.length_c   1.000
_cell.angle_alpha   90.00
_cell.angle_beta   90.00
_cell.angle_gamma   90.00
#
_symmetry.space_group_name_H-M   'P 1'
#
loop_
_entity.id
_entity.type
_entity.pdbx_description
1 polymer ?
#
loop_
_entity_poly.entity_id
_entity_poly.type
_entity_poly.pdbx_seq_one_letter_code
_entity_poly.pdbx_strand_id
1 'polypeptide(L)'
;MLSREKSYCALATLVAYCLVLIAETEGFPDGAPADTCVKSRTNQPNHGAARSQSLATLPYQLTASGSQYGPGTQIQVTIHGHQDVFRGFFLQARDAQTNEWIGSWYETPNTKTIPECSSVTHADNRDKQQATFVWQAPKDRQGQVYFTGTVVKNYGTFWSSIVASAPGV
;
A
#
# COMPACT_ATOMS: atom_id res chain seq x y z
N MET A 1 -43.83 -29.72 -18.18
CA MET A 1 -43.11 -29.59 -16.89
C MET A 1 -41.60 -29.78 -17.03
N LEU A 2 -41.15 -30.91 -17.59
CA LEU A 2 -39.72 -31.29 -17.73
C LEU A 2 -38.81 -30.28 -18.47
N SER A 3 -39.32 -29.51 -19.43
CA SER A 3 -38.56 -28.49 -20.17
C SER A 3 -38.26 -27.23 -19.32
N ARG A 4 -39.19 -26.87 -18.43
CA ARG A 4 -39.08 -25.69 -17.57
C ARG A 4 -38.00 -25.89 -16.50
N GLU A 5 -37.95 -27.07 -15.90
CA GLU A 5 -36.95 -27.46 -14.89
C GLU A 5 -35.52 -27.49 -15.46
N LYS A 6 -35.34 -27.94 -16.70
CA LYS A 6 -34.05 -27.91 -17.40
C LYS A 6 -33.57 -26.48 -17.66
N SER A 7 -34.46 -25.55 -18.01
CA SER A 7 -34.12 -24.13 -18.17
C SER A 7 -33.77 -23.45 -16.85
N TYR A 8 -34.43 -23.79 -15.73
CA TYR A 8 -34.09 -23.25 -14.41
C TYR A 8 -32.71 -23.72 -13.94
N CYS A 9 -32.36 -24.99 -14.14
CA CYS A 9 -31.01 -25.50 -13.85
C CYS A 9 -29.94 -24.81 -14.70
N ALA A 10 -30.18 -24.63 -16.00
CA ALA A 10 -29.24 -23.97 -16.91
C ALA A 10 -29.00 -22.50 -16.52
N LEU A 11 -30.05 -21.76 -16.14
CA LEU A 11 -29.94 -20.38 -15.65
C LEU A 11 -29.20 -20.31 -14.31
N ALA A 12 -29.47 -21.24 -13.38
CA ALA A 12 -28.79 -21.30 -12.09
C ALA A 12 -27.28 -21.58 -12.24
N THR A 13 -26.91 -22.49 -13.14
CA THR A 13 -25.49 -22.76 -13.45
C THR A 13 -24.78 -21.57 -14.09
N LEU A 14 -25.48 -20.80 -14.94
CA LEU A 14 -24.91 -19.65 -15.63
C LEU A 14 -24.70 -18.47 -14.67
N VAL A 15 -25.64 -18.25 -13.74
CA VAL A 15 -25.50 -17.26 -12.66
C VAL A 15 -24.38 -17.66 -11.68
N ALA A 16 -24.29 -18.94 -11.30
CA ALA A 16 -23.20 -19.42 -10.45
C ALA A 16 -21.83 -19.26 -11.12
N TYR A 17 -21.71 -19.56 -12.42
CA TYR A 17 -20.48 -19.36 -13.19
C TYR A 17 -20.10 -17.87 -13.28
N CYS A 18 -21.06 -16.97 -13.53
CA CYS A 18 -20.83 -15.53 -13.51
C CYS A 18 -20.41 -15.00 -12.12
N LEU A 19 -20.92 -15.57 -11.02
CA LEU A 19 -20.52 -15.20 -9.66
C LEU A 19 -19.10 -15.66 -9.32
N VAL A 20 -18.65 -16.81 -9.84
CA VAL A 20 -17.28 -17.33 -9.66
C VAL A 20 -16.25 -16.49 -10.44
N LEU A 21 -16.62 -15.97 -11.62
CA LEU A 21 -15.74 -15.09 -12.41
C LEU A 21 -15.44 -13.73 -11.76
N ILE A 22 -16.17 -13.35 -10.70
CA ILE A 22 -15.95 -12.08 -9.97
C ILE A 22 -14.84 -12.23 -8.92
N ALA A 23 -14.35 -13.45 -8.66
CA ALA A 23 -13.50 -13.74 -7.50
C ALA A 23 -11.99 -13.54 -7.69
N GLU A 24 -11.49 -13.37 -8.91
CA GLU A 24 -10.03 -13.33 -9.16
C GLU A 24 -9.66 -11.99 -9.84
N THR A 25 -9.78 -10.89 -9.11
CA THR A 25 -9.11 -9.64 -9.52
C THR A 25 -7.68 -9.70 -9.00
N GLU A 26 -6.80 -10.30 -9.80
CA GLU A 26 -5.35 -10.18 -9.64
C GLU A 26 -5.00 -8.68 -9.64
N GLY A 27 -4.59 -8.15 -8.49
CA GLY A 27 -4.02 -6.81 -8.42
C GLY A 27 -2.76 -6.76 -9.27
N PHE A 28 -2.59 -5.69 -10.05
CA PHE A 28 -1.42 -5.52 -10.92
C PHE A 28 -0.12 -5.77 -10.11
N PRO A 29 0.80 -6.60 -10.63
CA PRO A 29 2.03 -6.90 -9.90
C PRO A 29 3.00 -5.72 -9.84
N ASP A 30 2.78 -4.68 -10.65
CA ASP A 30 3.78 -3.66 -10.98
C ASP A 30 3.79 -2.43 -10.05
N GLY A 31 3.01 -2.48 -8.97
CA GLY A 31 2.94 -1.39 -8.00
C GLY A 31 2.15 -0.17 -8.45
N ALA A 32 2.25 0.91 -7.66
CA ALA A 32 1.59 2.18 -7.97
C ALA A 32 2.30 2.92 -9.14
N PRO A 33 1.55 3.49 -10.10
CA PRO A 33 2.08 4.44 -11.07
C PRO A 33 2.44 5.79 -10.43
N ALA A 34 3.35 6.54 -11.07
CA ALA A 34 3.83 7.83 -10.55
C ALA A 34 2.72 8.88 -10.38
N ASP A 35 1.66 8.82 -11.19
CA ASP A 35 0.51 9.72 -11.08
C ASP A 35 -0.31 9.52 -9.79
N THR A 36 -0.09 8.42 -9.05
CA THR A 36 -0.78 8.10 -7.78
C THR A 36 -0.63 9.22 -6.75
N CYS A 37 0.51 9.92 -6.76
CA CYS A 37 0.81 10.94 -5.77
C CYS A 37 -0.11 12.17 -5.83
N VAL A 38 -0.71 12.43 -6.99
CA VAL A 38 -1.56 13.61 -7.26
C VAL A 38 -3.03 13.24 -7.46
N LYS A 39 -3.40 11.96 -7.25
CA LYS A 39 -4.81 11.54 -7.34
C LYS A 39 -5.62 12.12 -6.20
N SER A 40 -6.91 12.32 -6.47
CA SER A 40 -7.88 12.87 -5.50
C SER A 40 -8.01 12.07 -4.21
N ARG A 41 -7.65 10.78 -4.23
CA ARG A 41 -7.56 9.94 -3.03
C ARG A 41 -6.08 9.75 -2.66
N THR A 42 -5.57 10.67 -1.85
CA THR A 42 -4.20 10.63 -1.35
C THR A 42 -3.88 9.28 -0.71
N ASN A 43 -2.76 8.66 -1.11
CA ASN A 43 -2.28 7.38 -0.59
C ASN A 43 -3.38 6.30 -0.59
N GLN A 44 -4.23 6.25 -1.62
CA GLN A 44 -5.17 5.16 -1.83
C GLN A 44 -5.00 4.59 -3.24
N PRO A 45 -5.09 3.26 -3.39
CA PRO A 45 -4.96 2.63 -4.68
C PRO A 45 -6.26 2.81 -5.47
N ASN A 46 -6.16 2.84 -6.80
CA ASN A 46 -7.33 3.04 -7.68
C ASN A 46 -8.08 1.72 -7.94
N HIS A 47 -8.59 1.10 -6.88
CA HIS A 47 -9.27 -0.21 -6.94
C HIS A 47 -10.79 -0.05 -7.15
N GLY A 48 -11.15 0.82 -8.10
CA GLY A 48 -12.54 1.17 -8.41
C GLY A 48 -13.37 1.63 -7.21
N ALA A 49 -14.39 0.85 -6.87
CA ALA A 49 -15.32 1.14 -5.76
C ALA A 49 -14.77 0.76 -4.38
N ALA A 50 -13.65 0.02 -4.29
CA ALA A 50 -13.05 -0.34 -3.00
C ALA A 50 -12.64 0.91 -2.21
N ARG A 51 -12.70 0.80 -0.88
CA ARG A 51 -12.35 1.86 0.07
C ARG A 51 -11.47 1.28 1.18
N SER A 52 -10.69 2.16 1.79
CA SER A 52 -9.87 1.78 2.94
C SER A 52 -10.74 1.17 4.03
N GLN A 53 -10.25 0.08 4.59
CA GLN A 53 -10.73 -0.45 5.85
C GLN A 53 -10.40 0.53 6.99
N SER A 54 -11.10 0.39 8.11
CA SER A 54 -10.82 1.16 9.33
C SER A 54 -9.44 0.80 9.87
N LEU A 55 -8.67 1.80 10.33
CA LEU A 55 -7.38 1.54 11.00
C LEU A 55 -7.55 0.79 12.33
N ALA A 56 -8.75 0.79 12.92
CA ALA A 56 -9.04 0.01 14.13
C ALA A 56 -8.97 -1.51 13.89
N THR A 57 -9.02 -1.96 12.63
CA THR A 57 -8.92 -3.37 12.25
C THR A 57 -7.61 -3.67 11.50
N LEU A 58 -6.62 -2.78 11.57
CA LEU A 58 -5.35 -2.93 10.87
C LEU A 58 -4.57 -4.15 11.41
N PRO A 59 -4.33 -5.19 10.59
CA PRO A 59 -3.59 -6.39 11.02
C PRO A 59 -2.06 -6.24 10.92
N TYR A 60 -1.61 -5.06 10.47
CA TYR A 60 -0.23 -4.75 10.12
C TYR A 60 0.33 -3.65 11.02
N GLN A 61 1.65 -3.61 11.17
CA GLN A 61 2.33 -2.51 11.85
C GLN A 61 3.31 -1.84 10.90
N LEU A 62 3.28 -0.51 10.83
CA LEU A 62 4.28 0.29 10.13
C LEU A 62 5.17 0.95 11.19
N THR A 63 6.46 0.67 11.16
CA THR A 63 7.45 1.19 12.11
C THR A 63 8.56 1.94 11.38
N ALA A 64 9.12 2.96 12.01
CA ALA A 64 10.31 3.65 11.55
C ALA A 64 11.37 3.69 12.66
N SER A 65 12.64 3.58 12.30
CA SER A 65 13.76 3.58 13.26
C SER A 65 14.01 4.96 13.88
N GLY A 66 13.41 6.02 13.35
CA GLY A 66 13.48 7.38 13.86
C GLY A 66 12.58 8.34 13.09
N SER A 67 12.35 9.52 13.64
CA SER A 67 11.58 10.61 13.02
C SER A 67 12.41 11.90 12.83
N GLN A 68 13.54 12.03 13.52
CA GLN A 68 14.44 13.18 13.38
C GLN A 68 15.50 12.89 12.33
N TYR A 69 15.79 13.86 11.48
CA TYR A 69 16.77 13.72 10.41
C TYR A 69 17.69 14.94 10.32
N GLY A 70 18.95 14.69 9.98
CA GLY A 70 19.88 15.69 9.45
C GLY A 70 20.25 15.37 8.00
N PRO A 71 21.19 16.14 7.41
CA PRO A 71 21.65 15.93 6.04
C PRO A 71 22.09 14.48 5.77
N GLY A 72 21.40 13.82 4.83
CA GLY A 72 21.73 12.47 4.38
C GLY A 72 21.48 11.34 5.39
N THR A 73 20.85 11.62 6.54
CA THR A 73 20.42 10.61 7.51
C THR A 73 19.62 9.51 6.82
N GLN A 74 19.88 8.26 7.19
CA GLN A 74 19.11 7.11 6.74
C GLN A 74 18.18 6.63 7.84
N ILE A 75 16.90 6.44 7.51
CA ILE A 75 15.88 5.88 8.41
C ILE A 75 15.34 4.60 7.78
N GLN A 76 15.32 3.54 8.57
CA GLN A 76 14.72 2.27 8.18
C GLN A 76 13.22 2.32 8.50
N VAL A 77 12.39 1.92 7.53
CA VAL A 77 10.94 1.81 7.68
C VAL A 77 10.54 0.37 7.40
N THR A 78 9.69 -0.21 8.22
CA THR A 78 9.30 -1.62 8.11
C THR A 78 7.79 -1.80 8.23
N ILE A 79 7.22 -2.60 7.32
CA ILE A 79 5.86 -3.13 7.43
C ILE A 79 5.97 -4.54 8.02
N HIS A 80 5.24 -4.81 9.10
CA HIS A 80 5.14 -6.11 9.75
C HIS A 80 3.73 -6.69 9.58
N GLY A 81 3.66 -7.91 9.05
CA GLY A 81 2.46 -8.72 8.82
C GLY A 81 1.95 -9.47 10.04
N HIS A 82 1.89 -8.83 11.22
CA HIS A 82 1.69 -9.50 12.51
C HIS A 82 0.59 -10.58 12.52
N GLN A 83 -0.61 -10.24 12.03
CA GLN A 83 -1.76 -11.14 12.05
C GLN A 83 -2.07 -11.73 10.67
N ASP A 84 -1.43 -11.22 9.61
CA ASP A 84 -1.77 -11.55 8.23
C ASP A 84 -0.64 -11.18 7.26
N VAL A 85 -0.66 -11.76 6.06
CA VAL A 85 0.24 -11.36 4.97
C VAL A 85 -0.34 -10.18 4.19
N PHE A 86 0.54 -9.43 3.52
CA PHE A 86 0.16 -8.38 2.59
C PHE A 86 0.84 -8.61 1.24
N ARG A 87 0.24 -8.10 0.16
CA ARG A 87 0.76 -8.26 -1.21
C ARG A 87 1.33 -6.97 -1.76
N GLY A 88 0.68 -5.84 -1.46
CA GLY A 88 1.04 -4.53 -1.96
C GLY A 88 1.24 -3.50 -0.87
N PHE A 89 1.98 -2.46 -1.21
CA PHE A 89 2.16 -1.27 -0.38
C PHE A 89 2.45 -0.05 -1.24
N PHE A 90 2.21 1.12 -0.65
CA PHE A 90 2.64 2.42 -1.13
C PHE A 90 3.01 3.26 0.09
N LEU A 91 4.27 3.62 0.24
CA LEU A 91 4.76 4.44 1.36
C LEU A 91 5.29 5.76 0.84
N GLN A 92 5.08 6.82 1.61
CA GLN A 92 5.48 8.18 1.29
C GLN A 92 6.13 8.84 2.52
N ALA A 93 7.20 9.58 2.30
CA ALA A 93 7.88 10.36 3.32
C ALA A 93 7.48 11.83 3.23
N ARG A 94 7.15 12.44 4.37
CA ARG A 94 6.69 13.83 4.45
C ARG A 94 7.36 14.59 5.57
N ASP A 95 7.63 15.86 5.33
CA ASP A 95 8.08 16.77 6.36
C ASP A 95 6.95 16.97 7.38
N ALA A 96 7.27 16.84 8.67
CA ALA A 96 6.26 16.90 9.73
C ALA A 96 5.67 18.30 9.94
N GLN A 97 6.37 19.36 9.50
CA GLN A 97 5.91 20.74 9.66
C GLN A 97 5.22 21.25 8.40
N THR A 98 5.84 21.04 7.24
CA THR A 98 5.35 21.61 5.98
C THR A 98 4.45 20.67 5.19
N ASN A 99 4.42 19.39 5.58
CA ASN A 99 3.71 18.32 4.87
C ASN A 99 4.23 18.07 3.44
N GLU A 100 5.36 18.67 3.05
CA GLU A 100 6.01 18.49 1.75
C GLU A 100 6.56 17.06 1.59
N TRP A 101 6.61 16.56 0.36
CA TRP A 101 7.34 15.34 0.03
C TRP A 101 8.83 15.59 0.14
N ILE A 102 9.53 14.77 0.93
CA ILE A 102 10.95 14.97 1.20
C ILE A 102 11.75 13.68 1.17
N GLY A 103 13.02 13.84 0.78
CA GLY A 103 13.99 12.76 0.72
C GLY A 103 13.70 11.75 -0.38
N SER A 104 14.44 10.66 -0.34
CA SER A 104 14.43 9.63 -1.38
C SER A 104 14.49 8.24 -0.77
N TRP A 105 13.95 7.25 -1.47
CA TRP A 105 14.00 5.86 -1.04
C TRP A 105 15.09 5.13 -1.82
N TYR A 106 15.78 4.20 -1.17
CA TYR A 106 16.60 3.24 -1.87
C TYR A 106 15.71 2.20 -2.53
N GLU A 107 15.91 1.96 -3.82
CA GLU A 107 15.28 0.86 -4.51
C GLU A 107 15.93 -0.47 -4.09
N THR A 108 15.09 -1.41 -3.68
CA THR A 108 15.48 -2.78 -3.30
C THR A 108 14.76 -3.78 -4.20
N PRO A 109 15.21 -5.05 -4.26
CA PRO A 109 14.49 -6.07 -5.02
C PRO A 109 13.01 -6.13 -4.62
N ASN A 110 12.12 -6.27 -5.60
CA ASN A 110 10.66 -6.33 -5.42
C ASN A 110 10.02 -5.00 -4.95
N THR A 111 10.74 -3.88 -5.10
CA THR A 111 10.23 -2.54 -4.84
C THR A 111 10.49 -1.63 -6.04
N LYS A 112 9.70 -0.57 -6.15
CA LYS A 112 9.87 0.49 -7.14
C LYS A 112 9.78 1.84 -6.45
N THR A 113 10.71 2.73 -6.75
CA THR A 113 10.69 4.09 -6.23
C THR A 113 9.89 5.04 -7.12
N ILE A 114 9.30 6.08 -6.51
CA ILE A 114 8.60 7.17 -7.19
C ILE A 114 9.18 8.48 -6.64
N PRO A 115 10.29 8.97 -7.22
CA PRO A 115 11.03 10.12 -6.70
C PRO A 115 10.22 11.42 -6.68
N GLU A 116 9.29 11.58 -7.62
CA GLU A 116 8.48 12.80 -7.81
C GLU A 116 7.62 13.12 -6.58
N CYS A 117 7.38 12.14 -5.73
CA CYS A 117 6.61 12.31 -4.50
C CYS A 117 7.20 11.56 -3.31
N SER A 118 8.52 11.37 -3.30
CA SER A 118 9.27 10.72 -2.21
C SER A 118 8.58 9.45 -1.71
N SER A 119 8.27 8.55 -2.64
CA SER A 119 7.49 7.33 -2.36
C SER A 119 8.16 6.05 -2.83
N VAL A 120 7.74 4.92 -2.26
CA VAL A 120 8.15 3.56 -2.64
C VAL A 120 6.94 2.63 -2.67
N THR A 121 6.89 1.73 -3.64
CA THR A 121 5.80 0.77 -3.83
C THR A 121 6.35 -0.63 -4.12
N HIS A 122 5.47 -1.63 -4.11
CA HIS A 122 5.81 -3.02 -4.46
C HIS A 122 6.08 -3.17 -5.95
N ALA A 123 6.86 -4.17 -6.34
CA ALA A 123 7.09 -4.55 -7.73
C ALA A 123 6.74 -6.02 -8.02
N ASP A 124 6.08 -6.69 -7.06
CA ASP A 124 5.42 -7.98 -7.26
C ASP A 124 4.19 -8.10 -6.33
N ASN A 125 3.29 -9.03 -6.67
CA ASN A 125 2.07 -9.33 -5.91
C ASN A 125 2.21 -10.53 -4.95
N ARG A 126 3.45 -10.96 -4.63
CA ARG A 126 3.68 -12.11 -3.75
C ARG A 126 3.29 -11.78 -2.31
N ASP A 127 2.87 -12.79 -1.55
CA ASP A 127 2.58 -12.65 -0.13
C ASP A 127 3.86 -12.29 0.64
N LYS A 128 3.74 -11.29 1.53
CA LYS A 128 4.82 -10.75 2.34
C LYS A 128 4.39 -10.78 3.81
N GLN A 129 5.25 -11.35 4.66
CA GLN A 129 5.14 -11.23 6.12
C GLN A 129 5.83 -9.98 6.64
N GLN A 130 6.81 -9.47 5.90
CA GLN A 130 7.58 -8.29 6.25
C GLN A 130 8.12 -7.62 4.98
N ALA A 131 8.26 -6.30 5.02
CA ALA A 131 9.01 -5.55 4.02
C ALA A 131 9.75 -4.41 4.71
N THR A 132 11.02 -4.22 4.35
CA THR A 132 11.91 -3.21 4.93
C THR A 132 12.43 -2.29 3.84
N PHE A 133 12.44 -1.00 4.15
CA PHE A 133 12.81 0.08 3.25
C PHE A 133 13.82 0.99 3.93
N VAL A 134 14.66 1.64 3.13
CA VAL A 134 15.58 2.67 3.61
C VAL A 134 15.24 3.98 2.94
N TRP A 135 14.92 4.98 3.74
CA TRP A 135 14.74 6.36 3.31
C TRP A 135 15.99 7.17 3.64
N GLN A 136 16.42 8.03 2.71
CA GLN A 136 17.50 8.98 2.88
C GLN A 136 16.96 10.41 2.88
N ALA A 137 17.33 11.15 3.92
CA ALA A 137 17.03 12.56 4.07
C ALA A 137 17.70 13.43 2.98
N PRO A 138 17.10 14.59 2.65
CA PRO A 138 17.76 15.61 1.84
C PRO A 138 19.14 15.98 2.42
N LYS A 139 20.08 16.41 1.56
CA LYS A 139 21.45 16.75 1.98
C LYS A 139 21.62 18.21 2.43
N ASP A 140 20.57 19.01 2.32
CA ASP A 140 20.59 20.46 2.46
C ASP A 140 19.78 20.97 3.67
N ARG A 141 19.12 20.08 4.43
CA ARG A 141 18.26 20.44 5.56
C ARG A 141 18.19 19.35 6.62
N GLN A 142 17.61 19.71 7.76
CA GLN A 142 17.34 18.85 8.91
C GLN A 142 15.93 19.15 9.43
N GLY A 143 15.33 18.21 10.17
CA GLY A 143 13.99 18.39 10.71
C GLY A 143 13.39 17.11 11.23
N GLN A 144 12.06 17.05 11.16
CA GLN A 144 11.27 15.87 11.50
C GLN A 144 10.54 15.35 10.26
N VAL A 145 10.61 14.05 10.03
CA VAL A 145 9.92 13.33 8.97
C VAL A 145 8.88 12.40 9.59
N TYR A 146 7.75 12.24 8.91
CA TYR A 146 6.84 11.14 9.18
C TYR A 146 6.62 10.32 7.91
N PHE A 147 6.34 9.03 8.11
CA PHE A 147 6.10 8.09 7.02
C PHE A 147 4.64 7.66 7.05
N THR A 148 3.98 7.72 5.90
CA THR A 148 2.58 7.34 5.78
C THR A 148 2.32 6.55 4.51
N GLY A 149 1.25 5.76 4.48
CA GLY A 149 0.96 4.99 3.28
C GLY A 149 -0.24 4.06 3.33
N THR A 150 -0.22 3.13 2.39
CA THR A 150 -1.19 2.05 2.22
C THR A 150 -0.51 0.69 2.38
N VAL A 151 -1.22 -0.25 3.02
CA VAL A 151 -0.92 -1.69 2.91
C VAL A 151 -2.13 -2.40 2.29
N VAL A 152 -1.87 -3.27 1.33
CA VAL A 152 -2.88 -3.97 0.51
C VAL A 152 -2.81 -5.46 0.76
N LYS A 153 -3.93 -6.05 1.19
CA LYS A 153 -4.07 -7.51 1.29
C LYS A 153 -4.40 -8.11 -0.08
N ASN A 154 -5.42 -7.57 -0.73
CA ASN A 154 -5.89 -7.97 -2.06
C ASN A 154 -6.61 -6.79 -2.73
N TYR A 155 -7.13 -6.99 -3.94
CA TYR A 155 -7.77 -5.92 -4.71
C TYR A 155 -8.94 -5.23 -3.95
N GLY A 156 -9.73 -5.99 -3.20
CA GLY A 156 -10.88 -5.44 -2.46
C GLY A 156 -10.56 -4.91 -1.06
N THR A 157 -9.38 -5.21 -0.51
CA THR A 157 -9.08 -5.01 0.91
C THR A 157 -7.71 -4.35 1.12
N PHE A 158 -7.72 -3.12 1.62
CA PHE A 158 -6.53 -2.35 1.94
C PHE A 158 -6.78 -1.36 3.09
N TRP A 159 -5.70 -0.88 3.69
CA TRP A 159 -5.71 0.14 4.73
C TRP A 159 -4.82 1.29 4.29
N SER A 160 -5.36 2.50 4.21
CA SER A 160 -4.64 3.72 3.82
C SER A 160 -4.46 4.67 4.99
N SER A 161 -3.62 5.70 4.80
CA SER A 161 -3.32 6.72 5.81
C SER A 161 -2.75 6.12 7.10
N ILE A 162 -2.10 4.96 6.99
CA ILE A 162 -1.32 4.38 8.09
C ILE A 162 -0.15 5.34 8.33
N VAL A 163 0.13 5.67 9.58
CA VAL A 163 1.30 6.47 9.96
C VAL A 163 2.26 5.56 10.72
N ALA A 164 3.54 5.63 10.38
CA ALA A 164 4.56 4.82 11.02
C ALA A 164 4.74 5.25 12.48
N SER A 165 4.80 4.29 13.41
CA SER A 165 5.27 4.57 14.77
C SER A 165 6.80 4.72 14.76
N ALA A 166 7.32 5.78 15.38
CA ALA A 166 8.76 6.04 15.48
C ALA A 166 9.13 6.44 16.92
N PRO A 167 10.36 6.15 17.39
CA PRO A 167 10.86 6.67 18.65
C PRO A 167 10.83 8.21 18.66
N GLY A 168 10.25 8.80 19.71
CA GLY A 168 10.17 10.26 19.88
C GLY A 168 8.99 10.95 19.19
N VAL A 169 7.96 10.18 18.77
CA VAL A 169 6.62 10.66 18.42
C VAL A 169 5.62 10.21 19.47
#